data_AF-E2SGT4-F1
#
_entry.id   AF-E2SGT4-F1
#
_cell.length_a   1.000
_cell.length_b   1.000
_cell.length_c   1.000
_cell.angle_alpha   90.00
_cell.angle_beta   90.00
_cell.angle_gamma   90.00
#
_symmetry.space_group_name_H-M   'P 1'
#
loop_
_entity.id
_entity.type
_entity.pdbx_description
1 polymer ?
#
loop_
_entity_poly.entity_id
_entity_poly.type
_entity_poly.pdbx_seq_one_letter_code
_entity_poly.pdbx_strand_id
1 'polypeptide(L)'
;MGISDKVIFQQDDILDITYGHLKYLIQAIGRICRTKTKGSKILILSCFDNARLVWKTVRHQKEMNLNIEFLEFSKQARMRFNIDFASFVKSPNEANRIERSTIYKINSYIYYKWTLESVKEWKELREFVLRYPTSNTDHSQIIKDHYIEFNEAINEYSYDGYHWTKYGNDMCEYRNSVSAKSARLHRMMQIPGLQNYFAHAERQYAIDFELGKYVMCTSLFQRIYKGALGEIAGRFILMQYQIDIQEIEDIEFFECFDFCYGDNISFDFKNWYKGFSKDSYRQLSWIKRKAEKSGYLTVFVINILYEGYQHMEIHEDKKMPVKIITIPWLYNVNKKVYNEKAIGKIKEEIKKCSLIQIR
;
A
#
# COMPACT_ATOMS: atom_id res chain seq x y z
N MET A 1 -38.31 28.08 -14.13
CA MET A 1 -37.63 28.41 -12.86
C MET A 1 -37.66 27.18 -11.98
N GLY A 2 -36.61 26.36 -12.02
CA GLY A 2 -36.48 25.16 -11.18
C GLY A 2 -35.41 25.43 -10.13
N ILE A 3 -35.82 25.62 -8.88
CA ILE A 3 -34.91 25.71 -7.75
C ILE A 3 -34.46 24.27 -7.47
N SER A 4 -33.22 23.93 -7.83
CA SER A 4 -32.58 22.72 -7.30
C SER A 4 -31.92 23.08 -5.97
N ASP A 5 -32.66 22.95 -4.89
CA ASP A 5 -32.09 23.00 -3.55
C ASP A 5 -31.26 21.73 -3.35
N LYS A 6 -29.97 21.81 -3.68
CA LYS A 6 -28.98 20.89 -3.10
C LYS A 6 -28.89 21.24 -1.63
N VAL A 7 -29.62 20.53 -0.79
CA VAL A 7 -29.46 20.57 0.66
C VAL A 7 -28.05 20.09 0.98
N ILE A 8 -27.19 21.03 1.36
CA ILE A 8 -25.85 20.74 1.89
C ILE A 8 -26.06 20.54 3.40
N PHE A 9 -26.13 19.28 3.83
CA PHE A 9 -26.18 18.95 5.26
C PHE A 9 -24.86 19.37 5.92
N GLN A 10 -24.95 20.15 6.99
CA GLN A 10 -23.80 20.45 7.84
C GLN A 10 -23.42 19.19 8.63
N GLN A 11 -22.19 19.13 9.13
CA GLN A 11 -21.66 17.94 9.81
C GLN A 11 -22.47 17.56 11.06
N ASP A 12 -23.08 18.55 11.72
CA ASP A 12 -23.95 18.37 12.87
C ASP A 12 -25.30 17.75 12.48
N ASP A 13 -25.85 18.10 11.31
CA ASP A 13 -27.10 17.51 10.79
C ASP A 13 -26.95 16.00 10.51
N ILE A 14 -25.76 15.58 10.06
CA ILE A 14 -25.45 14.17 9.78
C ILE A 14 -25.37 13.37 11.09
N LEU A 15 -24.81 13.97 12.15
CA LEU A 15 -24.76 13.35 13.47
C LEU A 15 -26.17 13.21 14.05
N ASP A 16 -27.03 14.22 13.94
CA ASP A 16 -28.40 14.17 14.44
C ASP A 16 -29.26 13.09 13.75
N ILE A 17 -29.14 12.96 12.43
CA ILE A 17 -29.80 11.86 11.67
C ILE A 17 -29.26 10.50 12.14
N THR A 18 -27.94 10.40 12.33
CA THR A 18 -27.27 9.18 12.80
C THR A 18 -27.76 8.79 14.21
N TYR A 19 -27.91 9.75 15.12
CA TYR A 19 -28.48 9.52 16.45
C TYR A 19 -29.96 9.14 16.41
N GLY A 20 -30.73 9.75 15.51
CA GLY A 20 -32.12 9.37 15.27
C GLY A 20 -32.24 7.88 14.93
N HIS A 21 -31.47 7.42 13.95
CA HIS A 21 -31.42 5.99 13.58
C HIS A 21 -30.90 5.09 14.72
N LEU A 22 -29.90 5.55 15.47
CA LEU A 22 -29.38 4.80 16.62
C LEU A 22 -30.48 4.57 17.67
N LYS A 23 -31.27 5.60 17.99
CA LYS A 23 -32.39 5.50 18.94
C LYS A 23 -33.41 4.45 18.49
N TYR A 24 -33.75 4.40 17.20
CA TYR A 24 -34.64 3.36 16.67
C TYR A 24 -34.08 1.95 16.88
N LEU A 25 -32.77 1.77 16.64
CA LEU A 25 -32.12 0.47 16.81
C LEU A 25 -32.03 0.05 18.28
N ILE A 26 -31.72 0.98 19.20
CA ILE A 26 -31.76 0.76 20.65
C ILE A 26 -33.17 0.30 21.07
N GLN A 27 -34.21 0.98 20.59
CA GLN A 27 -35.60 0.61 20.90
C GLN A 27 -35.98 -0.75 20.32
N ALA A 28 -35.58 -1.06 19.08
CA ALA A 28 -35.87 -2.34 18.44
C ALA A 28 -35.26 -3.51 19.22
N ILE A 29 -33.98 -3.41 19.56
CA ILE A 29 -33.30 -4.42 20.40
C ILE A 29 -33.96 -4.48 21.78
N GLY A 30 -34.29 -3.34 22.38
CA GLY A 30 -35.00 -3.28 23.66
C GLY A 30 -36.37 -3.96 23.64
N ARG A 31 -37.13 -3.87 22.52
CA ARG A 31 -38.42 -4.55 22.37
C ARG A 31 -38.28 -6.07 22.25
N ILE A 32 -37.28 -6.56 21.51
CA ILE A 32 -36.97 -7.99 21.38
C ILE A 32 -36.67 -8.59 22.77
N CYS A 33 -36.03 -7.81 23.64
CA CYS A 33 -35.51 -8.28 24.92
C CYS A 33 -36.49 -8.14 26.10
N ARG A 34 -37.78 -7.86 25.86
CA ARG A 34 -38.82 -7.68 26.91
C ARG A 34 -39.69 -8.91 27.18
N THR A 35 -39.31 -10.09 26.69
CA THR A 35 -40.10 -11.32 26.90
C THR A 35 -39.81 -11.98 28.26
N LYS A 36 -40.83 -12.54 28.91
CA LYS A 36 -40.73 -13.20 30.24
C LYS A 36 -40.02 -14.57 30.17
N THR A 37 -39.99 -15.20 29.00
CA THR A 37 -39.33 -16.47 28.72
C THR A 37 -38.16 -16.23 27.77
N LYS A 38 -37.00 -15.81 28.31
CA LYS A 38 -35.76 -15.68 27.53
C LYS A 38 -35.07 -17.04 27.42
N GLY A 39 -34.73 -17.45 26.21
CA GLY A 39 -33.83 -18.58 25.99
C GLY A 39 -32.42 -18.26 26.51
N SER A 40 -31.63 -19.29 26.81
CA SER A 40 -30.25 -19.14 27.31
C SER A 40 -29.29 -18.48 26.31
N LYS A 41 -29.69 -18.37 25.04
CA LYS A 41 -28.97 -17.67 23.98
C LYS A 41 -29.94 -16.79 23.18
N ILE A 42 -29.57 -15.52 22.97
CA ILE A 42 -30.31 -14.56 22.15
C ILE A 42 -29.48 -14.29 20.90
N LEU A 43 -30.04 -14.57 19.72
CA LEU A 43 -29.39 -14.28 18.44
C LEU A 43 -29.99 -13.00 17.85
N ILE A 44 -29.15 -11.96 17.70
CA ILE A 44 -29.53 -10.72 17.03
C ILE A 44 -28.99 -10.76 15.60
N LEU A 45 -29.90 -10.83 14.62
CA LEU A 45 -29.57 -10.69 13.21
C LEU A 45 -29.69 -9.22 12.82
N SER A 46 -28.60 -8.68 12.28
CA SER A 46 -28.54 -7.28 11.84
C SER A 46 -27.90 -7.19 10.47
N CYS A 47 -28.37 -6.25 9.65
CA CYS A 47 -27.66 -5.88 8.43
C CYS A 47 -26.34 -5.18 8.78
N PHE A 48 -25.44 -5.18 7.79
CA PHE A 48 -24.14 -4.53 7.87
C PHE A 48 -24.25 -3.04 8.22
N ASP A 49 -25.22 -2.34 7.65
CA ASP A 49 -25.40 -0.89 7.85
C ASP A 49 -25.84 -0.54 9.27
N ASN A 50 -26.69 -1.35 9.89
CA ASN A 50 -27.09 -1.16 11.29
C ASN A 50 -25.92 -1.40 12.24
N ALA A 51 -25.11 -2.43 11.98
CA ALA A 51 -23.92 -2.68 12.78
C ALA A 51 -22.88 -1.56 12.58
N ARG A 52 -22.76 -1.01 11.36
CA ARG A 52 -21.95 0.16 11.03
C ARG A 52 -22.45 1.44 11.72
N LEU A 53 -23.76 1.63 11.81
CA LEU A 53 -24.36 2.76 12.52
C LEU A 53 -24.05 2.74 14.02
N VAL A 54 -24.19 1.56 14.65
CA VAL A 54 -23.81 1.37 16.05
C VAL A 54 -22.33 1.62 16.24
N TRP A 55 -21.50 1.13 15.31
CA TRP A 55 -20.08 1.37 15.31
C TRP A 55 -19.74 2.88 15.30
N LYS A 56 -20.34 3.70 14.42
CA LYS A 56 -20.10 5.17 14.33
C LYS A 56 -20.40 5.94 15.62
N THR A 57 -21.30 5.43 16.44
CA THR A 57 -21.83 6.15 17.61
C THR A 57 -21.25 5.65 18.93
N VAL A 58 -20.31 4.71 18.91
CA VAL A 58 -19.76 4.05 20.11
C VAL A 58 -19.23 5.01 21.17
N ARG A 59 -18.61 6.12 20.78
CA ARG A 59 -18.07 7.10 21.74
C ARG A 59 -19.16 7.80 22.55
N HIS A 60 -20.32 7.99 21.94
CA HIS A 60 -21.47 8.67 22.52
C HIS A 60 -22.45 7.71 23.21
N GLN A 61 -22.28 6.40 23.00
CA GLN A 61 -23.04 5.37 23.71
C GLN A 61 -22.77 5.35 25.22
N LYS A 62 -21.59 5.81 25.67
CA LYS A 62 -21.27 5.89 27.10
C LYS A 62 -22.19 6.84 27.88
N GLU A 63 -22.78 7.81 27.19
CA GLU A 63 -23.71 8.79 27.75
C GLU A 63 -25.18 8.34 27.64
N MET A 64 -25.43 7.16 27.06
CA MET A 64 -26.76 6.62 26.82
C MET A 64 -27.11 5.49 27.81
N ASN A 65 -28.36 5.45 28.26
CA ASN A 65 -28.90 4.32 29.02
C ASN A 65 -29.22 3.16 28.08
N LEU A 66 -28.26 2.25 27.90
CA LEU A 66 -28.34 1.10 26.97
C LEU A 66 -28.66 -0.20 27.70
N ASN A 67 -29.47 -1.06 27.08
CA ASN A 67 -29.71 -2.41 27.59
C ASN A 67 -28.53 -3.35 27.31
N ILE A 68 -28.43 -4.44 28.08
CA ILE A 68 -27.28 -5.37 28.03
C ILE A 68 -27.15 -6.04 26.66
N GLU A 69 -28.26 -6.32 25.98
CA GLU A 69 -28.26 -6.93 24.66
C GLU A 69 -27.74 -5.97 23.58
N PHE A 70 -28.05 -4.67 23.70
CA PHE A 70 -27.49 -3.63 22.85
C PHE A 70 -26.01 -3.41 23.13
N LEU A 71 -25.57 -3.46 24.39
CA LEU A 71 -24.15 -3.38 24.74
C LEU A 71 -23.35 -4.53 24.12
N GLU A 72 -23.90 -5.75 24.14
CA GLU A 72 -23.27 -6.91 23.50
C GLU A 72 -23.33 -6.81 21.97
N PHE A 73 -24.45 -6.37 21.38
CA PHE A 73 -24.52 -6.09 19.95
C PHE A 73 -23.49 -5.05 19.52
N SER A 74 -23.35 -3.97 20.30
CA SER A 74 -22.34 -2.94 20.09
C SER A 74 -20.94 -3.55 20.16
N LYS A 75 -20.63 -4.35 21.19
CA LYS A 75 -19.35 -5.08 21.31
C LYS A 75 -19.06 -5.97 20.10
N GLN A 76 -20.05 -6.73 19.62
CA GLN A 76 -19.89 -7.57 18.44
C GLN A 76 -19.69 -6.74 17.17
N ALA A 77 -20.41 -5.62 17.02
CA ALA A 77 -20.15 -4.65 15.95
C ALA A 77 -18.72 -4.09 16.06
N ARG A 78 -18.23 -3.79 17.28
CA ARG A 78 -16.85 -3.35 17.53
C ARG A 78 -15.82 -4.36 17.05
N MET A 79 -16.01 -5.64 17.39
CA MET A 79 -15.12 -6.72 16.97
C MET A 79 -15.20 -6.93 15.44
N ARG A 80 -16.40 -6.80 14.86
CA ARG A 80 -16.64 -6.96 13.42
C ARG A 80 -15.99 -5.87 12.57
N PHE A 81 -15.89 -4.66 13.12
CA PHE A 81 -15.36 -3.45 12.47
C PHE A 81 -14.03 -2.95 13.09
N ASN A 82 -13.42 -3.75 13.97
CA ASN A 82 -12.12 -3.50 14.60
C ASN A 82 -11.97 -2.09 15.25
N ILE A 83 -12.83 -1.76 16.24
CA ILE A 83 -12.88 -0.42 16.87
C ILE A 83 -11.59 0.04 17.56
N ASP A 84 -10.66 -0.85 17.89
CA ASP A 84 -9.41 -0.42 18.50
C ASP A 84 -8.55 0.43 17.54
N PHE A 85 -8.91 0.52 16.25
CA PHE A 85 -8.25 1.30 15.20
C PHE A 85 -9.06 2.51 14.73
N ALA A 86 -9.54 3.31 15.67
CA ALA A 86 -10.15 4.60 15.38
C ALA A 86 -9.12 5.60 14.78
N SER A 87 -8.85 5.52 13.48
CA SER A 87 -7.93 6.40 12.76
C SER A 87 -8.60 7.74 12.44
N PHE A 88 -8.85 8.54 13.48
CA PHE A 88 -9.42 9.87 13.31
C PHE A 88 -8.36 10.86 12.87
N VAL A 89 -8.51 11.34 11.63
CA VAL A 89 -7.64 12.38 11.08
C VAL A 89 -7.85 13.65 11.89
N LYS A 90 -6.77 14.26 12.38
CA LYS A 90 -6.85 15.46 13.24
C LYS A 90 -7.44 16.67 12.51
N SER A 91 -7.07 16.83 11.24
CA SER A 91 -7.61 17.87 10.36
C SER A 91 -7.75 17.34 8.93
N PRO A 92 -8.96 17.00 8.45
CA PRO A 92 -9.14 16.50 7.09
C PRO A 92 -8.77 17.53 6.02
N ASN A 93 -8.99 18.82 6.28
CA ASN A 93 -8.62 19.87 5.33
C ASN A 93 -7.11 19.88 5.10
N GLU A 94 -6.35 19.76 6.18
CA GLU A 94 -4.89 19.67 6.13
C GLU A 94 -4.43 18.36 5.49
N ALA A 95 -5.04 17.24 5.86
CA ALA A 95 -4.76 15.95 5.24
C ALA A 95 -4.97 15.96 3.71
N ASN A 96 -6.07 16.56 3.25
CA ASN A 96 -6.36 16.74 1.82
C ASN A 96 -5.39 17.73 1.15
N ARG A 97 -4.86 18.73 1.88
CA ARG A 97 -3.80 19.62 1.37
C ARG A 97 -2.49 18.85 1.17
N ILE A 98 -2.08 18.08 2.18
CA ILE A 98 -0.88 17.23 2.16
C ILE A 98 -0.94 16.20 1.04
N GLU A 99 -2.06 15.49 0.90
CA GLU A 99 -2.26 14.52 -0.18
C GLU A 99 -2.11 15.16 -1.57
N ARG A 100 -2.78 16.30 -1.81
CA ARG A 100 -2.70 17.02 -3.09
C ARG A 100 -1.28 17.52 -3.38
N SER A 101 -0.61 18.09 -2.38
CA SER A 101 0.78 18.54 -2.50
C SER A 101 1.72 17.38 -2.81
N THR A 102 1.53 16.24 -2.15
CA THR A 102 2.29 15.01 -2.39
C THR A 102 2.07 14.49 -3.81
N ILE A 103 0.81 14.44 -4.28
CA ILE A 103 0.49 14.05 -5.66
C ILE A 103 1.19 14.97 -6.66
N TYR A 104 1.13 16.28 -6.43
CA TYR A 104 1.77 17.27 -7.30
C TYR A 104 3.28 17.06 -7.35
N LYS A 105 3.94 16.88 -6.20
CA LYS A 105 5.38 16.63 -6.11
C LYS A 105 5.78 15.32 -6.79
N ILE A 106 5.04 14.22 -6.56
CA ILE A 106 5.32 12.95 -7.23
C ILE A 106 5.12 13.09 -8.75
N ASN A 107 4.08 13.80 -9.18
CA ASN A 107 3.82 14.04 -10.59
C ASN A 107 4.90 14.93 -11.23
N SER A 108 5.47 15.90 -10.50
CA SER A 108 6.55 16.71 -11.05
C SER A 108 7.78 15.87 -11.37
N TYR A 109 8.10 14.87 -10.54
CA TYR A 109 9.18 13.93 -10.83
C TYR A 109 8.91 13.06 -12.07
N ILE A 110 7.65 12.68 -12.31
CA ILE A 110 7.28 11.76 -13.40
C ILE A 110 7.14 12.47 -14.76
N TYR A 111 6.65 13.72 -14.77
CA TYR A 111 6.31 14.43 -16.00
C TYR A 111 7.38 15.42 -16.48
N TYR A 112 8.29 15.84 -15.61
CA TYR A 112 9.40 16.72 -15.98
C TYR A 112 10.71 15.93 -16.10
N LYS A 113 11.70 16.55 -16.74
CA LYS A 113 13.05 15.95 -16.82
C LYS A 113 13.67 15.90 -15.42
N TRP A 114 14.31 14.77 -15.13
CA TRP A 114 15.10 14.60 -13.92
C TRP A 114 16.32 15.54 -13.94
N THR A 115 16.68 16.02 -12.76
CA THR A 115 17.89 16.78 -12.47
C THR A 115 18.65 16.04 -11.36
N LEU A 116 19.93 16.35 -11.17
CA LEU A 116 20.70 15.76 -10.07
C LEU A 116 20.04 16.01 -8.70
N GLU A 117 19.47 17.20 -8.53
CA GLU A 117 18.74 17.59 -7.32
C GLU A 117 17.46 16.77 -7.15
N SER A 118 16.63 16.65 -8.19
CA SER A 118 15.37 15.90 -8.07
C SER A 118 15.59 14.39 -7.91
N VAL A 119 16.65 13.84 -8.51
CA VAL A 119 17.08 12.45 -8.26
C VAL A 119 17.48 12.26 -6.80
N LYS A 120 18.27 13.18 -6.25
CA LYS A 120 18.69 13.15 -4.84
C LYS A 120 17.47 13.20 -3.91
N GLU A 121 16.58 14.17 -4.09
CA GLU A 121 15.36 14.30 -3.30
C GLU A 121 14.49 13.04 -3.36
N TRP A 122 14.36 12.44 -4.56
CA TRP A 122 13.59 11.22 -4.75
C TRP A 122 14.20 10.02 -4.01
N LYS A 123 15.52 9.85 -4.08
CA LYS A 123 16.23 8.81 -3.32
C LYS A 123 16.08 9.03 -1.81
N GLU A 124 16.27 10.25 -1.33
CA GLU A 124 16.10 10.62 0.08
C GLU A 124 14.68 10.34 0.58
N LEU A 125 13.65 10.69 -0.22
CA LEU A 125 12.26 10.42 0.13
C LEU A 125 12.00 8.91 0.25
N ARG A 126 12.53 8.10 -0.67
CA ARG A 126 12.38 6.63 -0.66
C ARG A 126 13.06 5.99 0.53
N GLU A 127 14.28 6.40 0.84
CA GLU A 127 14.99 5.98 2.06
C GLU A 127 14.21 6.38 3.32
N PHE A 128 13.69 7.60 3.36
CA PHE A 128 12.95 8.11 4.51
C PHE A 128 11.70 7.30 4.80
N VAL A 129 10.88 7.00 3.79
CA VAL A 129 9.63 6.25 3.99
C VAL A 129 9.87 4.79 4.37
N LEU A 130 11.01 4.21 3.98
CA LEU A 130 11.40 2.86 4.42
C LEU A 130 11.81 2.84 5.90
N ARG A 131 12.44 3.91 6.40
CA ARG A 131 12.83 4.05 7.81
C ARG A 131 11.65 4.43 8.71
N TYR A 132 10.78 5.31 8.24
CA TYR A 132 9.73 5.95 9.04
C TYR A 132 8.34 5.84 8.42
N PRO A 133 7.78 4.63 8.18
CA PRO A 133 6.41 4.53 7.66
C PRO A 133 5.38 5.24 8.56
N THR A 134 5.68 5.33 9.86
CA THR A 134 4.97 6.12 10.86
C THR A 134 5.98 6.95 11.68
N SER A 135 5.51 8.00 12.35
CA SER A 135 6.34 8.83 13.24
C SER A 135 5.53 9.42 14.40
N ASN A 136 6.19 9.65 15.54
CA ASN A 136 5.61 10.37 16.69
C ASN A 136 6.01 11.86 16.73
N THR A 137 6.93 12.29 15.86
CA THR A 137 7.36 13.69 15.75
C THR A 137 7.23 14.18 14.32
N ASP A 138 7.10 15.49 14.14
CA ASP A 138 7.02 16.16 12.84
C ASP A 138 8.29 16.94 12.50
N HIS A 139 9.40 16.70 13.19
CA HIS A 139 10.60 17.53 13.08
C HIS A 139 11.24 17.52 11.67
N SER A 140 10.93 16.51 10.86
CA SER A 140 11.36 16.44 9.46
C SER A 140 10.38 17.15 8.54
N GLN A 141 10.90 17.92 7.58
CA GLN A 141 10.09 18.53 6.52
C GLN A 141 9.33 17.49 5.70
N ILE A 142 9.91 16.29 5.49
CA ILE A 142 9.23 15.19 4.78
C ILE A 142 7.95 14.77 5.50
N ILE A 143 7.95 14.77 6.84
CA ILE A 143 6.75 14.43 7.62
C ILE A 143 5.69 15.51 7.45
N LYS A 144 6.07 16.78 7.59
CA LYS A 144 5.16 17.93 7.40
C LYS A 144 4.53 17.96 6.00
N ASP A 145 5.29 17.56 4.98
CA ASP A 145 4.85 17.64 3.59
C ASP A 145 4.04 16.43 3.13
N HIS A 146 4.23 15.26 3.75
CA HIS A 146 3.77 13.98 3.20
C HIS A 146 3.05 13.05 4.19
N TYR A 147 2.91 13.42 5.46
CA TYR A 147 2.29 12.56 6.49
C TYR A 147 1.02 13.20 7.04
N ILE A 148 0.04 12.36 7.35
CA ILE A 148 -1.24 12.75 7.91
C ILE A 148 -1.16 12.63 9.43
N GLU A 149 -1.54 13.70 10.13
CA GLU A 149 -1.64 13.69 11.59
C GLU A 149 -2.99 13.11 12.04
N PHE A 150 -2.92 12.18 12.99
CA PHE A 150 -4.08 11.55 13.62
C PHE A 150 -4.20 11.98 15.09
N ASN A 151 -5.42 11.93 15.61
CA ASN A 151 -5.69 12.29 17.01
C ASN A 151 -4.97 11.38 18.01
N GLU A 152 -4.85 10.09 17.65
CA GLU A 152 -4.18 9.07 18.44
C GLU A 152 -3.00 8.49 17.66
N ALA A 153 -2.03 7.91 18.36
CA ALA A 153 -0.97 7.16 17.71
C ALA A 153 -1.55 5.88 17.10
N ILE A 154 -1.35 5.71 15.80
CA ILE A 154 -1.85 4.58 15.01
C ILE A 154 -0.73 4.04 14.12
N ASN A 155 -0.88 2.82 13.63
CA ASN A 155 0.03 2.22 12.65
C ASN A 155 -0.67 1.81 11.35
N GLU A 156 -1.98 2.02 11.27
CA GLU A 156 -2.75 1.84 10.05
C GLU A 156 -3.99 2.74 9.99
N TYR A 157 -4.40 3.07 8.77
CA TYR A 157 -5.69 3.70 8.50
C TYR A 157 -6.25 3.19 7.17
N SER A 158 -7.58 3.16 7.02
CA SER A 158 -8.22 2.72 5.77
C SER A 158 -8.47 3.88 4.81
N TYR A 159 -8.57 3.61 3.51
CA TYR A 159 -8.88 4.64 2.50
C TYR A 159 -9.74 4.08 1.36
N ASP A 160 -10.58 4.93 0.78
CA ASP A 160 -11.45 4.54 -0.34
C ASP A 160 -10.60 4.18 -1.56
N GLY A 161 -10.74 2.97 -2.12
CA GLY A 161 -10.01 2.60 -3.33
C GLY A 161 -10.35 3.47 -4.55
N TYR A 162 -11.56 4.01 -4.61
CA TYR A 162 -12.04 4.83 -5.73
C TYR A 162 -11.66 6.31 -5.54
N HIS A 163 -11.67 6.79 -4.30
CA HIS A 163 -11.34 8.16 -3.93
C HIS A 163 -10.18 8.22 -2.93
N TRP A 164 -9.10 7.49 -3.21
CA TRP A 164 -7.97 7.27 -2.30
C TRP A 164 -7.16 8.54 -1.97
N THR A 165 -7.48 9.64 -2.65
CA THR A 165 -6.88 10.96 -2.48
C THR A 165 -7.73 11.91 -1.63
N LYS A 166 -8.80 11.41 -1.00
CA LYS A 166 -9.70 12.21 -0.15
C LYS A 166 -9.76 11.65 1.27
N TYR A 167 -9.61 12.55 2.24
CA TYR A 167 -9.68 12.26 3.67
C TYR A 167 -10.94 12.88 4.28
N GLY A 168 -11.64 12.08 5.08
CA GLY A 168 -12.64 12.52 6.03
C GLY A 168 -12.10 12.47 7.46
N ASN A 169 -12.93 12.85 8.43
CA ASN A 169 -12.57 12.71 9.85
C ASN A 169 -12.38 11.24 10.24
N ASP A 170 -13.23 10.36 9.70
CA ASP A 170 -13.24 8.93 10.01
C ASP A 170 -12.81 8.13 8.79
N MET A 171 -11.73 7.39 8.94
CA MET A 171 -11.09 6.64 7.86
C MET A 171 -11.26 5.12 8.03
N CYS A 172 -12.04 4.63 9.00
CA CYS A 172 -12.04 3.20 9.38
C CYS A 172 -12.92 2.30 8.50
N GLU A 173 -13.53 2.82 7.44
CA GLU A 173 -14.64 2.16 6.74
C GLU A 173 -14.26 1.46 5.45
N TYR A 174 -13.00 1.55 5.05
CA TYR A 174 -12.57 1.16 3.71
C TYR A 174 -11.81 -0.16 3.68
N ARG A 175 -11.93 -0.87 2.55
CA ARG A 175 -11.27 -2.17 2.36
C ARG A 175 -9.75 -2.06 2.18
N ASN A 176 -9.28 -0.95 1.63
CA ASN A 176 -7.86 -0.71 1.45
C ASN A 176 -7.30 0.02 2.66
N SER A 177 -6.03 -0.18 2.96
CA SER A 177 -5.37 0.52 4.05
C SER A 177 -3.93 0.89 3.73
N VAL A 178 -3.47 1.95 4.39
CA VAL A 178 -2.04 2.21 4.59
C VAL A 178 -1.64 1.42 5.82
N SER A 179 -0.94 0.30 5.60
CA SER A 179 -0.45 -0.56 6.68
C SER A 179 0.65 -1.51 6.22
N ALA A 180 1.42 -2.03 7.16
CA ALA A 180 2.41 -3.10 6.93
C ALA A 180 1.78 -4.33 6.27
N LYS A 181 0.54 -4.68 6.65
CA LYS A 181 -0.22 -5.77 6.03
C LYS A 181 -0.53 -5.50 4.56
N SER A 182 -1.03 -4.31 4.26
CA SER A 182 -1.37 -3.89 2.89
C SER A 182 -0.15 -3.70 1.99
N ALA A 183 1.03 -3.43 2.55
CA ALA A 183 2.32 -3.46 1.86
C ALA A 183 2.90 -4.87 1.71
N ARG A 184 2.33 -5.85 2.43
CA ARG A 184 2.85 -7.24 2.56
C ARG A 184 4.22 -7.29 3.23
N LEU A 185 4.55 -6.30 4.05
CA LEU A 185 5.83 -6.21 4.77
C LEU A 185 6.08 -7.45 5.63
N HIS A 186 5.08 -7.88 6.41
CA HIS A 186 5.11 -9.12 7.20
C HIS A 186 5.39 -10.39 6.37
N ARG A 187 5.06 -10.42 5.08
CA ARG A 187 5.40 -11.53 4.17
C ARG A 187 6.82 -11.38 3.64
N MET A 188 7.24 -10.17 3.32
CA MET A 188 8.61 -9.90 2.87
C MET A 188 9.63 -10.22 3.97
N MET A 189 9.36 -9.87 5.23
CA MET A 189 10.24 -10.18 6.35
C MET A 189 10.43 -11.68 6.61
N GLN A 190 9.63 -12.55 5.96
CA GLN A 190 9.84 -14.01 5.99
C GLN A 190 10.86 -14.50 4.95
N ILE A 191 11.35 -13.64 4.06
CA ILE A 191 12.48 -13.95 3.19
C ILE A 191 13.72 -14.12 4.07
N PRO A 192 14.42 -15.27 4.01
CA PRO A 192 15.60 -15.53 4.83
C PRO A 192 16.64 -14.40 4.74
N GLY A 193 17.01 -13.84 5.89
CA GLY A 193 18.02 -12.78 6.02
C GLY A 193 17.51 -11.35 5.75
N LEU A 194 16.34 -11.16 5.14
CA LEU A 194 15.87 -9.82 4.77
C LEU A 194 15.59 -8.93 5.98
N GLN A 195 15.02 -9.48 7.05
CA GLN A 195 14.76 -8.74 8.28
C GLN A 195 16.05 -8.18 8.89
N ASN A 196 17.12 -8.99 8.95
CA ASN A 196 18.43 -8.55 9.44
C ASN A 196 19.05 -7.50 8.51
N TYR A 197 18.84 -7.65 7.20
CA TYR A 197 19.29 -6.67 6.21
C TYR A 197 18.60 -5.31 6.39
N PHE A 198 17.29 -5.30 6.67
CA PHE A 198 16.51 -4.09 6.94
C PHE A 198 16.93 -3.41 8.25
N ALA A 199 17.05 -4.20 9.32
CA ALA A 199 17.39 -3.70 10.66
C ALA A 199 18.88 -3.33 10.83
N HIS A 200 19.72 -3.51 9.81
CA HIS A 200 21.13 -3.15 9.87
C HIS A 200 21.34 -1.68 10.23
N ALA A 201 22.34 -1.39 11.05
CA ALA A 201 22.55 -0.07 11.66
C ALA A 201 22.69 1.09 10.67
N GLU A 202 23.14 0.82 9.45
CA GLU A 202 23.29 1.83 8.38
C GLU A 202 21.97 2.17 7.66
N ARG A 203 21.04 1.20 7.59
CA ARG A 203 19.75 1.35 6.88
C ARG A 203 18.63 1.74 7.83
N GLN A 204 18.51 1.02 8.95
CA GLN A 204 17.46 1.24 9.95
C GLN A 204 16.05 1.27 9.33
N TYR A 205 15.81 0.40 8.35
CA TYR A 205 14.48 0.28 7.74
C TYR A 205 13.52 -0.39 8.71
N ALA A 206 12.27 0.08 8.69
CA ALA A 206 11.20 -0.46 9.50
C ALA A 206 10.82 -1.87 9.02
N ILE A 207 10.71 -2.79 9.97
CA ILE A 207 10.26 -4.18 9.74
C ILE A 207 8.77 -4.38 10.02
N ASP A 208 8.14 -3.40 10.65
CA ASP A 208 6.69 -3.25 10.83
C ASP A 208 6.32 -1.75 10.89
N PHE A 209 5.02 -1.44 10.91
CA PHE A 209 4.55 -0.08 11.16
C PHE A 209 4.31 0.06 12.66
N GLU A 210 5.12 0.88 13.31
CA GLU A 210 4.98 1.18 14.74
C GLU A 210 3.85 2.21 14.97
N LEU A 211 3.33 2.30 16.20
CA LEU A 211 2.35 3.33 16.53
C LEU A 211 2.97 4.73 16.43
N GLY A 212 2.36 5.59 15.62
CA GLY A 212 2.80 6.96 15.38
C GLY A 212 1.61 7.93 15.23
N LYS A 213 1.77 9.17 15.70
CA LYS A 213 0.79 10.24 15.44
C LYS A 213 0.72 10.67 13.98
N TYR A 214 1.81 10.48 13.24
CA TYR A 214 1.93 10.82 11.83
C TYR A 214 2.08 9.53 11.02
N VAL A 215 1.22 9.34 10.04
CA VAL A 215 1.31 8.22 9.10
C VAL A 215 1.39 8.77 7.69
N MET A 216 2.31 8.25 6.89
CA MET A 216 2.46 8.56 5.47
C MET A 216 1.11 8.61 4.73
N CYS A 217 0.92 9.63 3.87
CA CYS A 217 -0.29 9.76 3.09
C CYS A 217 -0.44 8.65 2.04
N THR A 218 -1.65 8.46 1.53
CA THR A 218 -1.98 7.33 0.66
C THR A 218 -1.18 7.36 -0.64
N SER A 219 -0.97 8.54 -1.23
CA SER A 219 -0.09 8.73 -2.41
C SER A 219 1.34 8.31 -2.15
N LEU A 220 1.91 8.69 -1.01
CA LEU A 220 3.25 8.29 -0.64
C LEU A 220 3.33 6.76 -0.46
N PHE A 221 2.31 6.17 0.16
CA PHE A 221 2.24 4.73 0.39
C PHE A 221 2.13 3.90 -0.88
N GLN A 222 1.20 4.25 -1.77
CA GLN A 222 0.97 3.47 -2.98
C GLN A 222 2.09 3.63 -4.01
N ARG A 223 2.62 4.84 -4.15
CA ARG A 223 3.50 5.19 -5.28
C ARG A 223 4.98 5.08 -4.93
N ILE A 224 5.35 5.34 -3.67
CA ILE A 224 6.76 5.41 -3.26
C ILE A 224 7.11 4.22 -2.38
N TYR A 225 6.50 4.11 -1.20
CA TYR A 225 6.88 3.10 -0.20
C TYR A 225 6.77 1.67 -0.73
N LYS A 226 5.64 1.29 -1.33
CA LYS A 226 5.46 -0.07 -1.88
C LYS A 226 6.44 -0.41 -3.00
N GLY A 227 6.83 0.58 -3.81
CA GLY A 227 7.84 0.43 -4.85
C GLY A 227 9.21 0.17 -4.24
N ALA A 228 9.65 1.10 -3.39
CA ALA A 228 10.94 1.03 -2.70
C ALA A 228 11.10 -0.26 -1.88
N LEU A 229 10.07 -0.67 -1.15
CA LEU A 229 10.05 -1.92 -0.41
C LEU A 229 10.28 -3.13 -1.34
N GLY A 230 9.62 -3.15 -2.49
CA GLY A 230 9.78 -4.22 -3.47
C GLY A 230 11.18 -4.25 -4.08
N GLU A 231 11.69 -3.10 -4.47
CA GLU A 231 13.01 -2.95 -5.09
C GLU A 231 14.14 -3.42 -4.16
N ILE A 232 14.13 -3.00 -2.90
CA ILE A 232 15.12 -3.44 -1.90
C ILE A 232 15.02 -4.96 -1.65
N ALA A 233 13.81 -5.50 -1.50
CA ALA A 233 13.63 -6.93 -1.28
C ALA A 233 14.08 -7.76 -2.49
N GLY A 234 13.77 -7.30 -3.71
CA GLY A 234 14.17 -7.93 -4.95
C GLY A 234 15.70 -7.96 -5.12
N ARG A 235 16.36 -6.80 -4.95
CA ARG A 235 17.82 -6.69 -4.99
C ARG A 235 18.47 -7.59 -3.94
N PHE A 236 17.99 -7.58 -2.70
CA PHE A 236 18.52 -8.42 -1.63
C PHE A 236 18.50 -9.91 -2.01
N ILE A 237 17.40 -10.42 -2.58
CA ILE A 237 17.31 -11.81 -3.03
C ILE A 237 18.37 -12.10 -4.09
N LEU A 238 18.51 -11.25 -5.11
CA LEU A 238 19.49 -11.47 -6.18
C LEU A 238 20.94 -11.47 -5.65
N MET A 239 21.25 -10.60 -4.68
CA MET A 239 22.55 -10.58 -4.01
C MET A 239 22.89 -11.91 -3.31
N GLN A 240 21.90 -12.62 -2.73
CA GLN A 240 22.13 -13.94 -2.13
C GLN A 240 22.63 -14.97 -3.14
N TYR A 241 22.37 -14.75 -4.43
CA TYR A 241 22.79 -15.59 -5.54
C TYR A 241 23.97 -15.01 -6.33
N GLN A 242 24.72 -14.07 -5.74
CA GLN A 242 25.89 -13.42 -6.34
C GLN A 242 25.54 -12.67 -7.64
N ILE A 243 24.32 -12.17 -7.75
CA ILE A 243 23.88 -11.28 -8.82
C ILE A 243 23.83 -9.88 -8.22
N ASP A 244 24.87 -9.09 -8.49
CA ASP A 244 24.94 -7.70 -8.06
C ASP A 244 24.45 -6.78 -9.18
N ILE A 245 23.34 -6.09 -8.94
CA ILE A 245 22.69 -5.17 -9.87
C ILE A 245 22.94 -3.74 -9.41
N GLN A 246 23.18 -2.84 -10.37
CA GLN A 246 23.48 -1.43 -10.12
C GLN A 246 22.24 -0.56 -10.22
N GLU A 247 22.24 0.56 -9.50
CA GLU A 247 21.27 1.63 -9.76
C GLU A 247 21.56 2.28 -11.11
N ILE A 248 20.51 2.79 -11.78
CA ILE A 248 20.67 3.51 -13.03
C ILE A 248 21.18 4.92 -12.73
N GLU A 249 22.42 5.22 -13.13
CA GLU A 249 23.06 6.52 -12.88
C GLU A 249 22.72 7.57 -13.93
N ASP A 250 22.39 7.15 -15.15
CA ASP A 250 21.99 8.07 -16.22
C ASP A 250 20.65 8.73 -15.87
N ILE A 251 20.71 10.05 -15.64
CA ILE A 251 19.58 10.89 -15.27
C ILE A 251 18.45 10.82 -16.31
N GLU A 252 18.77 10.66 -17.60
CA GLU A 252 17.76 10.58 -18.65
C GLU A 252 16.91 9.29 -18.57
N PHE A 253 17.45 8.27 -17.92
CA PHE A 253 16.88 6.93 -17.79
C PHE A 253 16.60 6.52 -16.34
N PHE A 254 16.82 7.41 -15.36
CA PHE A 254 16.72 7.14 -13.93
C PHE A 254 15.41 6.43 -13.50
N GLU A 255 14.27 6.80 -14.08
CA GLU A 255 12.96 6.13 -13.85
C GLU A 255 12.45 5.40 -15.10
N CYS A 256 13.37 4.74 -15.82
CA CYS A 256 12.98 3.77 -16.82
C CYS A 256 12.80 2.39 -16.19
N PHE A 257 13.72 1.96 -15.33
CA PHE A 257 13.71 0.68 -14.60
C PHE A 257 14.35 0.85 -13.22
N ASP A 258 14.21 -0.15 -12.34
CA ASP A 258 14.67 -0.04 -10.96
C ASP A 258 16.20 -0.21 -10.85
N PHE A 259 16.76 -1.18 -11.59
CA PHE A 259 18.19 -1.49 -11.60
C PHE A 259 18.66 -1.99 -12.97
N CYS A 260 19.98 -2.07 -13.16
CA CYS A 260 20.62 -2.66 -14.33
C CYS A 260 21.71 -3.67 -13.97
N TYR A 261 22.15 -4.42 -14.98
CA TYR A 261 23.37 -5.22 -14.95
C TYR A 261 24.15 -4.94 -16.23
N GLY A 262 25.19 -4.11 -16.11
CA GLY A 262 25.87 -3.52 -17.26
C GLY A 262 24.91 -2.74 -18.16
N ASP A 263 25.28 -2.57 -19.43
CA ASP A 263 24.54 -1.68 -20.34
C ASP A 263 23.33 -2.36 -21.02
N ASN A 264 23.20 -3.67 -20.89
CA ASN A 264 22.29 -4.48 -21.73
C ASN A 264 21.09 -5.05 -20.99
N ILE A 265 21.13 -5.14 -19.65
CA ILE A 265 20.09 -5.81 -18.86
C ILE A 265 19.51 -4.83 -17.84
N SER A 266 18.18 -4.76 -17.77
CA SER A 266 17.47 -4.01 -16.71
C SER A 266 16.51 -4.89 -15.92
N PHE A 267 16.19 -4.45 -14.71
CA PHE A 267 15.34 -5.12 -13.73
C PHE A 267 14.23 -4.18 -13.25
N ASP A 268 13.00 -4.69 -13.24
CA ASP A 268 11.79 -3.99 -12.81
C ASP A 268 11.06 -4.89 -11.82
N PHE A 269 11.24 -4.62 -10.53
CA PHE A 269 10.64 -5.36 -9.42
C PHE A 269 9.20 -4.95 -9.17
N LYS A 270 8.41 -5.94 -8.76
CA LYS A 270 6.98 -5.81 -8.56
C LYS A 270 6.53 -6.59 -7.33
N ASN A 271 5.49 -6.07 -6.69
CA ASN A 271 4.86 -6.66 -5.51
C ASN A 271 3.36 -6.93 -5.78
N TRP A 272 3.07 -7.63 -6.88
CA TRP A 272 1.70 -7.88 -7.33
C TRP A 272 0.98 -8.90 -6.46
N TYR A 273 -0.34 -8.77 -6.35
CA TYR A 273 -1.25 -9.69 -5.63
C TYR A 273 -1.92 -10.67 -6.61
N LYS A 274 -2.47 -11.76 -6.07
CA LYS A 274 -3.32 -12.69 -6.84
C LYS A 274 -4.47 -11.95 -7.55
N GLY A 275 -4.63 -12.19 -8.85
CA GLY A 275 -5.69 -11.57 -9.67
C GLY A 275 -5.27 -10.28 -10.38
N PHE A 276 -4.00 -9.90 -10.33
CA PHE A 276 -3.47 -8.84 -11.18
C PHE A 276 -3.47 -9.28 -12.65
N SER A 277 -4.60 -9.12 -13.35
CA SER A 277 -4.65 -9.23 -14.81
C SER A 277 -4.20 -7.91 -15.39
N LYS A 278 -2.98 -7.86 -15.92
CA LYS A 278 -2.63 -6.76 -16.81
C LYS A 278 -3.10 -7.09 -18.21
N ASP A 279 -3.61 -6.07 -18.88
CA ASP A 279 -3.57 -6.03 -20.34
C ASP A 279 -2.10 -6.16 -20.76
N SER A 280 -1.70 -7.39 -21.07
CA SER A 280 -0.30 -7.74 -21.30
C SER A 280 0.24 -6.96 -22.49
N TYR A 281 -0.57 -6.72 -23.53
CA TYR A 281 -0.11 -6.06 -24.74
C TYR A 281 0.28 -4.59 -24.50
N ARG A 282 -0.57 -3.82 -23.81
CA ARG A 282 -0.28 -2.40 -23.52
C ARG A 282 0.92 -2.27 -22.58
N GLN A 283 1.04 -3.14 -21.58
CA GLN A 283 2.17 -3.12 -20.67
C GLN A 283 3.48 -3.47 -21.38
N LEU A 284 3.50 -4.54 -22.18
CA LEU A 284 4.67 -4.97 -22.95
C LEU A 284 5.11 -3.88 -23.92
N SER A 285 4.15 -3.21 -24.59
CA SER A 285 4.44 -2.07 -25.48
C SER A 285 5.12 -0.91 -24.73
N TRP A 286 4.69 -0.62 -23.50
CA TRP A 286 5.28 0.45 -22.70
C TRP A 286 6.68 0.09 -22.18
N ILE A 287 6.88 -1.15 -21.73
CA ILE A 287 8.19 -1.68 -21.31
C ILE A 287 9.17 -1.64 -22.50
N LYS A 288 8.71 -2.08 -23.68
CA LYS A 288 9.49 -2.02 -24.92
C LYS A 288 9.98 -0.61 -25.19
N ARG A 289 9.10 0.39 -25.15
CA ARG A 289 9.48 1.79 -25.41
C ARG A 289 10.49 2.31 -24.38
N LYS A 290 10.37 1.91 -23.11
CA LYS A 290 11.36 2.25 -22.07
C LYS A 290 12.72 1.63 -22.39
N ALA A 291 12.74 0.34 -22.74
CA ALA A 291 13.96 -0.38 -23.09
C ALA A 291 14.66 0.19 -24.33
N GLU A 292 13.92 0.46 -25.40
CA GLU A 292 14.45 1.07 -26.63
C GLU A 292 15.01 2.47 -26.37
N LYS A 293 14.33 3.27 -25.53
CA LYS A 293 14.83 4.59 -25.12
C LYS A 293 16.15 4.49 -24.35
N SER A 294 16.26 3.51 -23.45
CA SER A 294 17.42 3.35 -22.56
C SER A 294 18.52 2.44 -23.10
N GLY A 295 18.35 1.85 -24.29
CA GLY A 295 19.33 0.95 -24.91
C GLY A 295 19.37 -0.48 -24.36
N TYR A 296 18.53 -0.84 -23.39
CA TYR A 296 18.53 -2.18 -22.81
C TYR A 296 17.99 -3.25 -23.78
N LEU A 297 18.74 -4.33 -23.93
CA LEU A 297 18.42 -5.46 -24.81
C LEU A 297 17.57 -6.53 -24.11
N THR A 298 17.70 -6.67 -22.79
CA THR A 298 16.91 -7.60 -21.98
C THR A 298 16.31 -6.88 -20.77
N VAL A 299 15.01 -7.03 -20.57
CA VAL A 299 14.30 -6.49 -19.41
C VAL A 299 13.69 -7.63 -18.61
N PHE A 300 14.03 -7.70 -17.33
CA PHE A 300 13.35 -8.57 -16.38
C PHE A 300 12.24 -7.82 -15.65
N VAL A 301 11.00 -8.30 -15.75
CA VAL A 301 9.89 -7.83 -14.91
C VAL A 301 9.62 -8.90 -13.85
N ILE A 302 9.96 -8.60 -12.61
CA ILE A 302 10.09 -9.60 -11.55
C ILE A 302 9.09 -9.33 -10.44
N ASN A 303 8.09 -10.19 -10.30
CA ASN A 303 7.31 -10.20 -9.08
C ASN A 303 8.10 -10.90 -7.95
N ILE A 304 8.08 -10.36 -6.73
CA ILE A 304 8.95 -10.85 -5.65
C ILE A 304 8.36 -12.09 -4.99
N LEU A 305 7.07 -12.03 -4.64
CA LEU A 305 6.40 -13.02 -3.79
C LEU A 305 5.41 -13.87 -4.58
N TYR A 306 5.38 -15.17 -4.32
CA TYR A 306 4.42 -16.09 -4.93
C TYR A 306 2.96 -15.76 -4.56
N GLU A 307 2.11 -15.63 -5.58
CA GLU A 307 0.68 -15.28 -5.46
C GLU A 307 -0.24 -16.18 -6.32
N GLY A 308 0.20 -17.41 -6.58
CA GLY A 308 -0.59 -18.39 -7.33
C GLY A 308 -0.21 -18.53 -8.81
N TYR A 309 0.40 -17.52 -9.43
CA TYR A 309 0.91 -17.61 -10.80
C TYR A 309 2.26 -18.31 -10.86
N GLN A 310 2.44 -19.25 -11.79
CA GLN A 310 3.62 -20.12 -11.83
C GLN A 310 4.46 -19.98 -13.10
N HIS A 311 3.94 -19.36 -14.15
CA HIS A 311 4.60 -19.41 -15.46
C HIS A 311 5.50 -18.20 -15.67
N MET A 312 6.74 -18.48 -16.06
CA MET A 312 7.62 -17.46 -16.61
C MET A 312 7.23 -17.26 -18.07
N GLU A 313 7.19 -16.02 -18.49
CA GLU A 313 6.90 -15.66 -19.88
C GLU A 313 8.12 -14.99 -20.49
N ILE A 314 8.41 -15.36 -21.74
CA ILE A 314 9.46 -14.77 -22.53
C ILE A 314 8.78 -14.16 -23.75
N HIS A 315 8.92 -12.84 -23.87
CA HIS A 315 8.38 -12.06 -24.96
C HIS A 315 9.56 -11.61 -25.82
N GLU A 316 9.76 -12.32 -26.92
CA GLU A 316 10.72 -11.99 -27.97
C GLU A 316 9.97 -12.03 -29.31
N ASP A 317 10.15 -11.01 -30.13
CA ASP A 317 9.58 -10.95 -31.48
C ASP A 317 10.76 -10.68 -32.44
N LYS A 318 10.75 -11.29 -33.62
CA LYS A 318 11.73 -10.98 -34.69
C LYS A 318 11.71 -9.50 -35.08
N LYS A 319 10.62 -8.79 -34.80
CA LYS A 319 10.47 -7.33 -34.95
C LYS A 319 10.83 -6.53 -33.69
N MET A 320 11.22 -7.20 -32.61
CA MET A 320 11.60 -6.58 -31.33
C MET A 320 13.08 -6.84 -31.05
N PRO A 321 13.93 -5.80 -31.02
CA PRO A 321 15.33 -5.95 -30.60
C PRO A 321 15.46 -6.16 -29.09
N VAL A 322 14.36 -6.01 -28.33
CA VAL A 322 14.32 -6.15 -26.87
C VAL A 322 13.63 -7.44 -26.47
N LYS A 323 14.28 -8.21 -25.60
CA LYS A 323 13.74 -9.39 -24.94
C LYS A 323 13.14 -9.02 -23.59
N ILE A 324 11.87 -9.33 -23.35
CA ILE A 324 11.21 -9.08 -22.06
C ILE A 324 10.94 -10.42 -21.38
N ILE A 325 11.43 -10.60 -20.17
CA ILE A 325 11.27 -11.83 -19.38
C ILE A 325 10.47 -11.50 -18.12
N THR A 326 9.24 -12.02 -18.05
CA THR A 326 8.39 -11.86 -16.87
C THR A 326 8.60 -13.03 -15.93
N ILE A 327 9.11 -12.73 -14.73
CA ILE A 327 9.32 -13.71 -13.66
C ILE A 327 8.12 -13.64 -12.69
N PRO A 328 7.42 -14.76 -12.47
CA PRO A 328 6.15 -14.74 -11.74
C PRO A 328 6.32 -14.57 -10.23
N TRP A 329 7.46 -14.98 -9.69
CA TRP A 329 7.85 -14.86 -8.27
C TRP A 329 9.31 -15.25 -8.07
N LEU A 330 9.98 -14.67 -7.08
CA LEU A 330 11.32 -15.08 -6.60
C LEU A 330 11.25 -15.95 -5.34
N TYR A 331 10.33 -15.66 -4.41
CA TYR A 331 10.21 -16.37 -3.15
C TYR A 331 8.77 -16.79 -2.83
N ASN A 332 8.59 -18.03 -2.38
CA ASN A 332 7.32 -18.56 -1.92
C ASN A 332 7.32 -18.67 -0.40
N VAL A 333 6.69 -17.70 0.26
CA VAL A 333 6.60 -17.61 1.72
C VAL A 333 5.94 -18.84 2.34
N ASN A 334 4.91 -19.39 1.72
CA ASN A 334 4.16 -20.52 2.27
C ASN A 334 4.98 -21.82 2.26
N LYS A 335 5.79 -22.01 1.21
CA LYS A 335 6.66 -23.19 1.05
C LYS A 335 8.09 -22.95 1.55
N LYS A 336 8.43 -21.70 1.88
CA LYS A 336 9.77 -21.23 2.25
C LYS A 336 10.85 -21.60 1.24
N VAL A 337 10.56 -21.49 -0.06
CA VAL A 337 11.49 -21.83 -1.15
C VAL A 337 11.69 -20.67 -2.11
N TYR A 338 12.89 -20.58 -2.67
CA TYR A 338 13.21 -19.70 -3.79
C TYR A 338 12.83 -20.36 -5.13
N ASN A 339 12.57 -19.53 -6.13
CA ASN A 339 12.33 -19.99 -7.50
C ASN A 339 13.67 -20.20 -8.22
N GLU A 340 14.32 -21.34 -7.98
CA GLU A 340 15.62 -21.66 -8.57
C GLU A 340 15.61 -21.62 -10.11
N LYS A 341 14.49 -21.97 -10.74
CA LYS A 341 14.32 -21.86 -12.20
C LYS A 341 14.39 -20.40 -12.67
N ALA A 342 13.77 -19.48 -11.94
CA ALA A 342 13.84 -18.05 -12.25
C ALA A 342 15.24 -17.48 -12.05
N ILE A 343 15.89 -17.81 -10.94
CA ILE A 343 17.28 -17.40 -10.66
C ILE A 343 18.23 -17.95 -11.73
N GLY A 344 18.11 -19.23 -12.07
CA GLY A 344 18.90 -19.86 -13.13
C GLY A 344 18.72 -19.15 -14.47
N LYS A 345 17.50 -18.73 -14.81
CA LYS A 345 17.24 -17.96 -16.03
C LYS A 345 17.91 -16.58 -16.01
N ILE A 346 17.87 -15.86 -14.89
CA ILE A 346 18.56 -14.56 -14.77
C ILE A 346 20.06 -14.75 -15.01
N LYS A 347 20.68 -15.74 -14.36
CA LYS A 347 22.12 -16.05 -14.55
C LYS A 347 22.46 -16.42 -15.99
N GLU A 348 21.60 -17.20 -16.65
CA GLU A 348 21.78 -17.60 -18.05
C GLU A 348 21.84 -16.37 -18.97
N GLU A 349 20.91 -15.43 -18.84
CA GLU A 349 20.87 -14.23 -19.69
C GLU A 349 22.01 -13.26 -19.37
N ILE A 350 22.37 -13.09 -18.09
CA ILE A 350 23.57 -12.34 -17.69
C ILE A 350 24.81 -12.90 -18.39
N LYS A 351 25.01 -14.23 -18.34
CA LYS A 351 26.16 -14.88 -18.97
C LYS A 351 26.18 -14.68 -20.48
N LYS A 352 25.03 -14.73 -21.15
CA LYS A 352 24.92 -14.48 -22.60
C LYS A 352 25.34 -13.05 -22.95
N CYS A 353 24.90 -12.06 -22.18
CA CYS A 353 25.27 -10.67 -22.41
C CYS A 353 26.77 -10.42 -22.20
N SER A 354 27.38 -11.01 -21.16
CA SER A 354 28.83 -10.88 -20.91
C SER A 354 29.68 -11.48 -22.04
N LEU A 355 29.22 -12.52 -22.72
CA LEU A 355 29.93 -13.14 -23.85
C LEU A 355 29.88 -12.29 -25.13
N ILE A 356 28.89 -11.41 -25.27
CA ILE A 356 28.75 -10.52 -26.43
C ILE A 356 29.72 -9.33 -26.34
N GLN A 357 30.10 -8.90 -25.13
CA GLN A 357 31.03 -7.77 -24.91
C GLN A 357 32.52 -8.13 -25.15
N ILE A 358 32.87 -9.41 -25.32
CA ILE A 358 34.25 -9.89 -25.54
C ILE A 358 34.55 -10.10 -27.04
N ARG A 359 33.55 -9.94 -27.91
CA ARG A 359 33.70 -9.93 -29.37
C ARG A 359 33.55 -8.53 -29.91
#